data_AF-Q83B79-F1
#
_entry.id   AF-Q83B79-F1
#
_cell.length_a   1.000
_cell.length_b   1.000
_cell.length_c   1.000
_cell.angle_alpha   90.00
_cell.angle_beta   90.00
_cell.angle_gamma   90.00
#
_symmetry.space_group_name_H-M   'P 1'
#
loop_
_entity.id
_entity.type
_entity.pdbx_description
1 polymer ?
#
loop_
_entity_poly.entity_id
_entity_poly.type
_entity_poly.pdbx_seq_one_letter_code
_entity_poly.pdbx_strand_id
1 'polypeptide(L)'
;MTSFDLSNLRLNAKNEHLKQQLIECVDEQKAQFLQSAEVFYAKARRTEADYRHLCEAIIQATGQVLSAANWEESLFLRNTLKPIKKLYEEALALKEKLDGEQAGQAFTTPALTENKVKLYVSLYQSNGHDLKQWALQLASLESYMVGRPIYQNEADAMQAIRQKLSQLSEACVVVAVDQSKIISQENRSRKDRLGNLLTTVMPNAIKSENIIEFIHQGKRYHYVNQARELILKTSETN
;
A
#
# COMPACT_ATOMS: atom_id res chain seq x y z
N MET A 1 40.38 -43.64 22.27
CA MET A 1 40.15 -42.48 21.37
C MET A 1 38.86 -42.62 20.53
N THR A 2 37.84 -43.38 20.97
CA THR A 2 36.65 -43.71 20.14
C THR A 2 35.35 -43.02 20.57
N SER A 3 35.27 -42.51 21.81
CA SER A 3 34.05 -41.87 22.36
C SER A 3 33.81 -40.44 21.81
N PHE A 4 34.88 -39.68 21.58
CA PHE A 4 34.83 -38.27 21.18
C PHE A 4 34.43 -38.07 19.69
N ASP A 5 34.66 -39.08 18.86
CA ASP A 5 34.38 -39.03 17.42
C ASP A 5 32.88 -39.30 17.14
N LEU A 6 32.30 -40.25 17.89
CA LEU A 6 30.87 -40.60 17.81
C LEU A 6 29.94 -39.47 18.29
N SER A 7 30.37 -38.67 19.28
CA SER A 7 29.61 -37.51 19.75
C SER A 7 29.54 -36.40 18.70
N ASN A 8 30.63 -36.14 17.99
CA ASN A 8 30.68 -35.12 16.94
C ASN A 8 29.88 -35.53 15.69
N LEU A 9 29.96 -36.80 15.29
CA LEU A 9 29.14 -37.35 14.21
C LEU A 9 27.63 -37.25 14.50
N ARG A 10 27.21 -37.54 15.73
CA ARG A 10 25.81 -37.41 16.15
C ARG A 10 25.33 -35.96 16.19
N LEU A 11 26.17 -35.02 16.65
CA LEU A 11 25.84 -33.60 16.67
C LEU A 11 25.66 -33.03 15.26
N ASN A 12 26.52 -33.44 14.32
CA ASN A 12 26.42 -33.04 12.91
C ASN A 12 25.16 -33.60 12.25
N ALA A 13 24.86 -34.89 12.45
CA ALA A 13 23.64 -35.50 11.91
C ALA A 13 22.37 -34.83 12.46
N LYS A 14 22.35 -34.47 13.75
CA LYS A 14 21.24 -33.73 14.37
C LYS A 14 21.09 -32.32 13.76
N ASN A 15 22.19 -31.60 13.57
CA ASN A 15 22.16 -30.27 12.95
C ASN A 15 21.69 -30.31 11.49
N GLU A 16 22.15 -31.29 10.70
CA GLU A 16 21.68 -31.46 9.32
C GLU A 16 20.20 -31.83 9.26
N HIS A 17 19.71 -32.66 10.18
CA HIS A 17 18.28 -32.97 10.28
C HIS A 17 17.45 -31.73 10.60
N LEU A 18 17.88 -30.91 11.57
CA LEU A 18 17.19 -29.65 11.91
C LEU A 18 17.20 -28.65 10.74
N LYS A 19 18.29 -28.58 9.97
CA LYS A 19 18.32 -27.74 8.76
C LYS A 19 17.31 -28.21 7.72
N GLN A 20 17.25 -29.52 7.47
CA GLN A 20 16.31 -30.10 6.51
C GLN A 20 14.85 -29.83 6.92
N GLN A 21 14.53 -30.01 8.20
CA GLN A 21 13.21 -29.68 8.75
C GLN A 21 12.87 -28.19 8.61
N LEU A 22 13.84 -27.30 8.84
CA LEU A 22 13.63 -25.86 8.65
C LEU A 22 13.33 -25.53 7.19
N ILE A 23 14.06 -26.10 6.23
CA ILE A 23 13.84 -25.87 4.79
C ILE A 23 12.44 -26.33 4.40
N GLU A 24 12.07 -27.56 4.76
CA GLU A 24 10.75 -28.13 4.46
C GLU A 24 9.63 -27.26 5.04
N CYS A 25 9.76 -26.85 6.31
CA CYS A 25 8.80 -25.97 6.96
C CYS A 25 8.70 -24.60 6.26
N VAL A 26 9.83 -23.97 5.95
CA VAL A 26 9.85 -22.67 5.27
C VAL A 26 9.22 -22.77 3.88
N ASP A 27 9.50 -23.82 3.11
CA ASP A 27 8.94 -24.02 1.78
C ASP A 27 7.42 -24.25 1.83
N GLU A 28 6.93 -25.03 2.79
CA GLU A 28 5.50 -25.23 3.02
C GLU A 28 4.80 -23.91 3.38
N GLN A 29 5.34 -23.17 4.35
CA GLN A 29 4.76 -21.91 4.79
C GLN A 29 4.82 -20.83 3.70
N LYS A 30 5.87 -20.84 2.88
CA LYS A 30 5.99 -19.97 1.71
C LYS A 30 4.90 -20.28 0.69
N ALA A 31 4.64 -21.54 0.39
CA ALA A 31 3.59 -21.93 -0.56
C ALA A 31 2.21 -21.47 -0.08
N GLN A 32 1.90 -21.67 1.20
CA GLN A 32 0.64 -21.21 1.81
C GLN A 32 0.50 -19.68 1.77
N PHE A 33 1.57 -18.95 2.14
CA PHE A 33 1.57 -17.49 2.08
C PHE A 33 1.37 -16.96 0.66
N LEU A 34 2.05 -17.54 -0.33
CA LEU A 34 1.93 -17.11 -1.73
C LEU A 34 0.50 -17.23 -2.26
N GLN A 35 -0.23 -18.27 -1.86
CA GLN A 35 -1.64 -18.43 -2.22
C GLN A 35 -2.51 -17.27 -1.68
N SER A 36 -2.31 -16.89 -0.41
CA SER A 36 -2.99 -15.73 0.20
C SER A 36 -2.58 -14.41 -0.45
N ALA A 37 -1.30 -14.26 -0.81
CA ALA A 37 -0.77 -13.09 -1.49
C ALA A 37 -1.35 -12.94 -2.91
N GLU A 38 -1.47 -14.03 -3.68
CA GLU A 38 -2.07 -14.01 -5.01
C GLU A 38 -3.51 -13.50 -5.00
N VAL A 39 -4.33 -14.00 -4.07
CA VAL A 39 -5.73 -13.53 -3.89
C VAL A 39 -5.75 -12.04 -3.57
N PHE A 40 -4.83 -11.57 -2.72
CA PHE A 40 -4.71 -10.17 -2.37
C PHE A 40 -4.29 -9.28 -3.55
N TYR A 41 -3.32 -9.74 -4.36
CA TYR A 41 -2.82 -8.98 -5.51
C TYR A 41 -3.78 -8.98 -6.70
N ALA A 42 -4.59 -10.03 -6.88
CA ALA A 42 -5.58 -10.14 -7.95
C ALA A 42 -6.76 -9.15 -7.81
N LYS A 43 -7.02 -8.62 -6.60
CA LYS A 43 -8.15 -7.70 -6.36
C LYS A 43 -7.87 -6.30 -6.93
N ALA A 44 -8.81 -5.80 -7.74
CA ALA A 44 -8.77 -4.47 -8.34
C ALA A 44 -8.99 -3.33 -7.31
N ARG A 45 -9.69 -3.64 -6.21
CA ARG A 45 -9.90 -2.78 -5.03
C ARG A 45 -9.60 -3.62 -3.80
N ARG A 46 -8.77 -3.11 -2.90
CA ARG A 46 -8.35 -3.80 -1.67
C ARG A 46 -8.93 -3.05 -0.48
N THR A 47 -9.62 -3.79 0.36
CA THR A 47 -10.25 -3.29 1.58
C THR A 47 -9.29 -3.43 2.75
N GLU A 48 -9.55 -2.72 3.84
CA GLU A 48 -8.77 -2.88 5.08
C GLU A 48 -8.75 -4.34 5.58
N ALA A 49 -9.88 -5.05 5.43
CA ALA A 49 -9.98 -6.47 5.73
C ALA A 49 -9.00 -7.32 4.90
N ASP A 50 -8.76 -6.98 3.63
CA ASP A 50 -7.78 -7.69 2.79
C ASP A 50 -6.35 -7.51 3.30
N TYR A 51 -6.00 -6.30 3.77
CA TYR A 51 -4.69 -6.05 4.37
C TYR A 51 -4.52 -6.73 5.72
N ARG A 52 -5.58 -6.75 6.55
CA ARG A 52 -5.58 -7.50 7.81
C ARG A 52 -5.38 -8.99 7.55
N HIS A 53 -6.09 -9.55 6.56
CA HIS A 53 -5.93 -10.94 6.16
C HIS A 53 -4.51 -11.25 5.66
N LEU A 54 -3.91 -10.38 4.84
CA LEU A 54 -2.52 -10.56 4.41
C LEU A 54 -1.54 -10.47 5.59
N CYS A 55 -1.77 -9.55 6.52
CA CYS A 55 -0.97 -9.41 7.74
C CYS A 55 -1.07 -10.67 8.61
N GLU A 56 -2.27 -11.20 8.80
CA GLU A 56 -2.52 -12.47 9.50
C GLU A 56 -1.83 -13.65 8.82
N ALA A 57 -1.84 -13.70 7.48
CA ALA A 57 -1.11 -14.73 6.74
C ALA A 57 0.42 -14.67 6.97
N ILE A 58 1.00 -13.46 7.05
CA ILE A 58 2.43 -13.28 7.40
C ILE A 58 2.69 -13.75 8.84
N ILE A 59 1.85 -13.34 9.79
CA ILE A 59 1.96 -13.72 11.21
C ILE A 59 1.86 -15.25 11.35
N GLN A 60 0.91 -15.88 10.66
CA GLN A 60 0.72 -17.32 10.68
C GLN A 60 1.93 -18.04 10.08
N ALA A 61 2.36 -17.68 8.87
CA ALA A 61 3.46 -18.34 8.18
C ALA A 61 4.77 -18.25 8.99
N THR A 62 5.10 -17.05 9.47
CA THR A 62 6.31 -16.84 10.27
C THR A 62 6.20 -17.46 11.66
N GLY A 63 5.03 -17.41 12.30
CA GLY A 63 4.77 -18.05 13.58
C GLY A 63 4.89 -19.58 13.53
N GLN A 64 4.40 -20.21 12.46
CA GLN A 64 4.55 -21.66 12.25
C GLN A 64 6.01 -22.06 12.06
N VAL A 65 6.79 -21.31 11.26
CA VAL A 65 8.24 -21.54 11.15
C VAL A 65 8.92 -21.41 12.51
N LEU A 66 8.62 -20.37 13.29
CA LEU A 66 9.28 -20.13 14.59
C LEU A 66 8.91 -21.16 15.66
N SER A 67 7.76 -21.83 15.55
CA SER A 67 7.25 -22.79 16.54
C SER A 67 7.43 -24.26 16.15
N ALA A 68 7.83 -24.56 14.91
CA ALA A 68 7.90 -25.94 14.41
C ALA A 68 8.99 -26.81 15.07
N ALA A 69 10.07 -26.23 15.62
CA ALA A 69 11.08 -26.98 16.37
C ALA A 69 11.90 -26.09 17.33
N ASN A 70 12.74 -26.72 18.16
CA ASN A 70 13.69 -26.03 19.04
C ASN A 70 14.94 -25.54 18.30
N TRP A 71 14.75 -24.56 17.42
CA TRP A 71 15.83 -23.99 16.59
C TRP A 71 16.99 -23.39 17.38
N GLU A 72 16.71 -22.97 18.62
CA GLU A 72 17.67 -22.40 19.57
C GLU A 72 18.79 -23.38 19.97
N GLU A 73 18.62 -24.68 19.72
CA GLU A 73 19.67 -25.69 19.95
C GLU A 73 20.84 -25.58 18.97
N SER A 74 20.67 -24.85 17.85
CA SER A 74 21.71 -24.62 16.87
C SER A 74 22.02 -23.14 16.73
N LEU A 75 23.26 -22.75 17.06
CA LEU A 75 23.76 -21.37 16.89
C LEU A 75 23.61 -20.87 15.44
N PHE A 76 23.75 -21.77 14.47
CA PHE A 76 23.54 -21.45 13.06
C PHE A 76 22.09 -21.09 12.80
N LEU A 77 21.14 -21.95 13.20
CA LEU A 77 19.71 -21.73 12.97
C LEU A 77 19.17 -20.50 13.71
N ARG A 78 19.66 -20.23 14.93
CA ARG A 78 19.32 -19.02 15.67
C ARG A 78 19.62 -17.75 14.89
N ASN A 79 20.77 -17.70 14.20
CA ASN A 79 21.12 -16.54 13.39
C ASN A 79 20.29 -16.46 12.11
N THR A 80 19.98 -17.61 11.48
CA THR A 80 19.15 -17.70 10.28
C THR A 80 17.70 -17.24 10.53
N LEU A 81 17.17 -17.44 11.74
CA LEU A 81 15.79 -17.08 12.09
C LEU A 81 15.59 -15.63 12.53
N LYS A 82 16.66 -14.86 12.81
CA LYS A 82 16.55 -13.45 13.21
C LYS A 82 15.68 -12.61 12.27
N PRO A 83 15.82 -12.69 10.93
CA PRO A 83 14.97 -11.94 10.01
C PRO A 83 13.50 -12.37 10.07
N ILE A 84 13.23 -13.68 10.25
CA ILE A 84 11.86 -14.22 10.35
C ILE A 84 11.20 -13.72 11.64
N LYS A 85 11.93 -13.74 12.75
CA LYS A 85 11.46 -13.19 14.03
C LYS A 85 11.15 -11.70 13.93
N LYS A 86 12.03 -10.91 13.30
CA LYS A 86 11.80 -9.48 13.07
C LYS A 86 10.55 -9.25 12.23
N LEU A 87 10.37 -10.02 11.17
CA LEU A 87 9.19 -9.92 10.30
C LEU A 87 7.90 -10.24 11.06
N TYR A 88 7.91 -11.27 11.91
CA TYR A 88 6.78 -11.63 12.77
C TYR A 88 6.41 -10.48 13.73
N GLU A 89 7.40 -9.90 14.41
CA GLU A 89 7.21 -8.78 15.34
C GLU A 89 6.67 -7.52 14.62
N GLU A 90 7.22 -7.19 13.44
CA GLU A 90 6.74 -6.08 12.62
C GLU A 90 5.29 -6.29 12.14
N ALA A 91 4.94 -7.51 11.75
CA ALA A 91 3.59 -7.85 11.32
C ALA A 91 2.57 -7.77 12.48
N LEU A 92 2.95 -8.24 13.68
CA LEU A 92 2.11 -8.07 14.88
C LEU A 92 1.85 -6.61 15.20
N ALA A 93 2.89 -5.77 15.21
CA ALA A 93 2.75 -4.33 15.45
C ALA A 93 1.90 -3.64 14.37
N LEU A 94 1.98 -4.10 13.12
CA LEU A 94 1.13 -3.60 12.04
C LEU A 94 -0.34 -4.01 12.23
N LYS A 95 -0.60 -5.25 12.66
CA LYS A 95 -1.96 -5.73 12.95
C LYS A 95 -2.61 -4.92 14.07
N GLU A 96 -1.87 -4.67 15.16
CA GLU A 96 -2.37 -3.87 16.29
C GLU A 96 -2.76 -2.44 15.86
N LYS A 97 -1.99 -1.82 14.97
CA LYS A 97 -2.34 -0.51 14.40
C LYS A 97 -3.60 -0.56 13.54
N LEU A 98 -3.72 -1.59 12.68
CA LEU A 98 -4.91 -1.80 11.85
C LEU A 98 -6.17 -2.05 12.70
N ASP A 99 -6.03 -2.68 13.86
CA ASP A 99 -7.15 -2.91 14.77
C ASP A 99 -7.48 -1.67 15.63
N GLY A 100 -6.49 -0.81 15.91
CA GLY A 100 -6.60 0.38 16.77
C GLY A 100 -7.08 1.67 16.09
N GLU A 101 -7.06 1.79 14.76
CA GLU A 101 -7.42 3.01 14.01
C GLU A 101 -8.96 3.28 13.92
N GLN A 102 -9.78 2.66 14.78
CA GLN A 102 -11.25 2.83 14.83
C GLN A 102 -11.74 4.14 15.49
N ALA A 103 -10.87 5.09 15.84
CA ALA A 103 -11.30 6.36 16.45
C ALA A 103 -11.65 7.41 15.38
N GLY A 104 -12.91 7.42 14.96
CA GLY A 104 -13.47 8.35 13.99
C GLY A 104 -13.28 9.82 14.38
N GLN A 105 -12.35 10.50 13.72
CA GLN A 105 -12.40 11.96 13.59
C GLN A 105 -13.44 12.30 12.52
N ALA A 106 -14.34 13.23 12.84
CA ALA A 106 -15.30 13.73 11.86
C ALA A 106 -14.55 14.53 10.78
N PHE A 107 -14.45 13.97 9.57
CA PHE A 107 -13.81 14.61 8.44
C PHE A 107 -14.81 15.42 7.63
N THR A 108 -14.66 16.75 7.63
CA THR A 108 -15.46 17.63 6.76
C THR A 108 -14.93 17.53 5.33
N THR A 109 -15.52 16.65 4.53
CA THR A 109 -15.25 16.62 3.09
C THR A 109 -15.90 17.86 2.46
N PRO A 110 -15.21 18.62 1.58
CA PRO A 110 -15.82 19.77 0.93
C PRO A 110 -17.07 19.33 0.15
N ALA A 111 -18.21 19.93 0.46
CA ALA A 111 -19.47 19.65 -0.22
C ALA A 111 -19.35 20.03 -1.70
N LEU A 112 -19.76 19.12 -2.59
CA LEU A 112 -19.92 19.42 -4.00
C LEU A 112 -21.16 20.28 -4.16
N THR A 113 -20.96 21.58 -4.39
CA THR A 113 -22.03 22.46 -4.85
C THR A 113 -22.34 22.21 -6.33
N GLU A 114 -23.50 22.65 -6.79
CA GLU A 114 -24.00 22.42 -8.16
C GLU A 114 -23.02 22.87 -9.27
N ASN A 115 -22.15 23.84 -8.98
CA ASN A 115 -21.17 24.38 -9.93
C ASN A 115 -19.78 23.73 -9.85
N LYS A 116 -19.58 22.75 -8.96
CA LYS A 116 -18.30 22.05 -8.79
C LYS A 116 -18.37 20.64 -9.33
N VAL A 117 -17.31 20.22 -10.02
CA VAL A 117 -17.14 18.87 -10.52
C VAL A 117 -15.90 18.22 -9.92
N LYS A 118 -15.93 16.88 -9.80
CA LYS A 118 -14.75 16.12 -9.39
C LYS A 118 -13.79 15.99 -10.57
N LEU A 119 -12.52 16.29 -10.33
CA LEU A 119 -11.44 15.94 -11.23
C LEU A 119 -10.47 15.00 -10.53
N TYR A 120 -9.87 14.12 -11.32
CA TYR A 120 -8.97 13.06 -10.88
C TYR A 120 -7.58 13.38 -11.44
N VAL A 121 -6.63 13.69 -10.56
CA VAL A 121 -5.29 14.12 -10.95
C VAL A 121 -4.29 13.03 -10.61
N SER A 122 -3.54 12.57 -11.62
CA SER A 122 -2.47 11.59 -11.42
C SER A 122 -1.23 12.26 -10.83
N LEU A 123 -0.73 11.68 -9.73
CA LEU A 123 0.44 12.14 -9.00
C LEU A 123 1.51 11.07 -8.97
N TYR A 124 2.76 11.52 -8.97
CA TYR A 124 3.95 10.67 -8.82
C TYR A 124 4.79 11.18 -7.65
N GLN A 125 5.32 10.25 -6.87
CA GLN A 125 6.23 10.48 -5.75
C GLN A 125 7.34 9.42 -5.76
N SER A 126 8.61 9.85 -5.71
CA SER A 126 9.75 8.93 -5.69
C SER A 126 9.74 8.05 -4.43
N ASN A 127 9.42 8.64 -3.28
CA ASN A 127 9.25 7.94 -2.00
C ASN A 127 7.79 7.57 -1.74
N GLY A 128 7.11 6.96 -2.71
CA GLY A 128 5.67 6.76 -2.64
C GLY A 128 5.19 5.76 -1.58
N HIS A 129 6.09 5.07 -0.88
CA HIS A 129 5.74 4.30 0.33
C HIS A 129 5.53 5.19 1.57
N ASP A 130 6.02 6.43 1.55
CA ASP A 130 5.94 7.36 2.67
C ASP A 130 4.73 8.29 2.52
N LEU A 131 3.67 8.01 3.30
CA LEU A 131 2.46 8.84 3.33
C LEU A 131 2.72 10.28 3.76
N LYS A 132 3.79 10.56 4.53
CA LYS A 132 4.15 11.94 4.90
C LYS A 132 4.63 12.72 3.69
N GLN A 133 5.39 12.09 2.79
CA GLN A 133 5.82 12.72 1.53
C GLN A 133 4.63 13.01 0.61
N TRP A 134 3.67 12.10 0.55
CA TRP A 134 2.42 12.35 -0.17
C TRP A 134 1.68 13.55 0.43
N ALA A 135 1.53 13.62 1.75
CA ALA A 135 0.83 14.74 2.40
C ALA A 135 1.52 16.10 2.19
N LEU A 136 2.86 16.14 2.16
CA LEU A 136 3.64 17.33 1.80
C LEU A 136 3.43 17.74 0.33
N GLN A 137 3.38 16.76 -0.57
CA GLN A 137 3.10 17.02 -1.98
C GLN A 137 1.68 17.57 -2.19
N LEU A 138 0.69 17.04 -1.46
CA LEU A 138 -0.68 17.56 -1.48
C LEU A 138 -0.78 18.97 -0.89
N ALA A 139 0.02 19.30 0.13
CA ALA A 139 0.07 20.65 0.69
C ALA A 139 0.54 21.69 -0.34
N SER A 140 1.35 21.26 -1.30
CA SER A 140 1.93 22.09 -2.36
C SER A 140 1.32 21.81 -3.74
N LEU A 141 0.14 21.20 -3.78
CA LEU A 141 -0.51 20.72 -5.01
C LEU A 141 -0.56 21.83 -6.08
N GLU A 142 -1.00 23.03 -5.71
CA GLU A 142 -1.15 24.19 -6.61
C GLU A 142 0.12 24.50 -7.40
N SER A 143 1.28 24.39 -6.78
CA SER A 143 2.58 24.70 -7.37
C SER A 143 3.06 23.65 -8.37
N TYR A 144 2.51 22.43 -8.34
CA TYR A 144 3.04 21.29 -9.08
C TYR A 144 2.06 20.68 -10.10
N MET A 145 1.01 21.40 -10.51
CA MET A 145 0.00 20.88 -11.45
C MET A 145 0.40 20.89 -12.92
N VAL A 146 1.42 21.67 -13.29
CA VAL A 146 1.83 21.82 -14.69
C VAL A 146 2.26 20.47 -15.27
N GLY A 147 1.66 20.07 -16.39
CA GLY A 147 2.00 18.86 -17.12
C GLY A 147 1.43 17.56 -16.53
N ARG A 148 0.70 17.62 -15.40
CA ARG A 148 0.08 16.42 -14.82
C ARG A 148 -1.17 16.00 -15.59
N PRO A 149 -1.41 14.69 -15.80
CA PRO A 149 -2.66 14.20 -16.35
C PRO A 149 -3.84 14.45 -15.39
N ILE A 150 -4.91 15.03 -15.92
CA ILE A 150 -6.16 15.32 -15.21
C ILE A 150 -7.28 14.64 -15.98
N TYR A 151 -8.16 13.93 -15.28
CA TYR A 151 -9.27 13.18 -15.87
C TYR A 151 -10.59 13.62 -15.23
N GLN A 152 -11.69 13.52 -15.98
CA GLN A 152 -13.05 13.69 -15.44
C GLN A 152 -13.63 12.38 -14.89
N ASN A 153 -13.09 11.23 -15.32
CA ASN A 153 -13.55 9.91 -14.90
C ASN A 153 -12.51 9.25 -14.00
N GLU A 154 -12.95 8.68 -12.87
CA GLU A 154 -12.10 7.92 -11.96
C GLU A 154 -11.50 6.70 -12.65
N ALA A 155 -12.30 5.98 -13.44
CA ALA A 155 -11.90 4.73 -14.05
C ALA A 155 -10.66 4.92 -14.95
N ASP A 156 -10.65 5.98 -15.74
CA ASP A 156 -9.57 6.35 -16.65
C ASP A 156 -8.28 6.66 -15.89
N ALA A 157 -8.39 7.47 -14.83
CA ALA A 157 -7.25 7.81 -13.97
C ALA A 157 -6.65 6.56 -13.30
N MET A 158 -7.50 5.70 -12.76
CA MET A 158 -7.07 4.46 -12.11
C MET A 158 -6.50 3.46 -13.11
N GLN A 159 -7.03 3.39 -14.32
CA GLN A 159 -6.48 2.56 -15.39
C GLN A 159 -5.08 3.06 -15.80
N ALA A 160 -4.90 4.37 -15.95
CA ALA A 160 -3.60 4.97 -16.26
C ALA A 160 -2.55 4.69 -15.18
N ILE A 161 -2.93 4.71 -13.90
CA ILE A 161 -2.05 4.36 -12.77
C ILE A 161 -1.67 2.87 -12.78
N ARG A 162 -2.63 1.98 -13.03
CA ARG A 162 -2.39 0.51 -13.02
C ARG A 162 -1.37 0.07 -14.07
N GLN A 163 -1.25 0.80 -15.17
CA GLN A 163 -0.30 0.52 -16.27
C GLN A 163 1.14 0.97 -15.98
N LYS A 164 1.39 1.63 -14.84
CA LYS A 164 2.72 2.09 -14.44
C LYS A 164 3.52 0.97 -13.78
N LEU A 165 4.83 0.98 -14.04
CA LEU A 165 5.76 -0.02 -13.51
C LEU A 165 5.80 -0.04 -11.96
N SER A 166 5.76 1.13 -11.34
CA SER A 166 5.74 1.27 -9.88
C SER A 166 4.42 1.87 -9.42
N GLN A 167 3.44 1.03 -9.10
CA GLN A 167 2.18 1.48 -8.49
C GLN A 167 2.40 2.11 -7.11
N LEU A 168 3.51 1.78 -6.44
CA LEU A 168 3.91 2.38 -5.16
C LEU A 168 4.29 3.84 -5.28
N SER A 169 4.75 4.28 -6.45
CA SER A 169 5.13 5.67 -6.68
C SER A 169 4.01 6.49 -7.29
N GLU A 170 2.83 5.91 -7.49
CA GLU A 170 1.72 6.52 -8.23
C GLU A 170 0.49 6.64 -7.32
N ALA A 171 -0.25 7.74 -7.49
CA ALA A 171 -1.47 8.00 -6.75
C ALA A 171 -2.43 8.87 -7.56
N CYS A 172 -3.67 8.93 -7.13
CA CYS A 172 -4.68 9.84 -7.67
C CYS A 172 -5.18 10.73 -6.54
N VAL A 173 -5.24 12.04 -6.78
CA VAL A 173 -5.98 12.95 -5.90
C VAL A 173 -7.29 13.35 -6.57
N VAL A 174 -8.37 13.38 -5.78
CA VAL A 174 -9.69 13.82 -6.22
C VAL A 174 -9.92 15.22 -5.68
N VAL A 175 -10.20 16.16 -6.57
CA VAL A 175 -10.35 17.58 -6.24
C VAL A 175 -11.67 18.12 -6.77
N ALA A 176 -12.33 18.97 -5.99
CA ALA A 176 -13.49 19.72 -6.43
C ALA A 176 -13.04 20.96 -7.20
N VAL A 177 -13.48 21.13 -8.45
CA VAL A 177 -13.10 22.26 -9.30
C VAL A 177 -14.36 22.91 -9.87
N ASP A 178 -14.39 24.25 -9.92
CA ASP A 178 -15.49 24.99 -10.54
C ASP A 178 -15.55 24.65 -12.03
N GLN A 179 -16.74 24.32 -12.55
CA GLN A 179 -16.92 23.93 -13.94
C GLN A 179 -16.48 25.03 -14.92
N SER A 180 -16.63 26.30 -14.54
CA SER A 180 -16.17 27.46 -15.32
C SER A 180 -14.66 27.54 -15.50
N LYS A 181 -13.87 26.81 -14.70
CA LYS A 181 -12.40 26.76 -14.79
C LYS A 181 -11.90 25.61 -15.66
N ILE A 182 -12.79 24.81 -16.22
CA ILE A 182 -12.45 23.76 -17.19
C ILE A 182 -12.42 24.38 -18.58
N ILE A 183 -11.32 24.18 -19.30
CA ILE A 183 -11.14 24.69 -20.65
C ILE A 183 -11.75 23.68 -21.63
N SER A 184 -12.84 24.06 -22.30
CA SER A 184 -13.46 23.24 -23.34
C SER A 184 -12.49 22.97 -24.50
N GLN A 185 -12.32 21.69 -24.83
CA GLN A 185 -11.43 21.23 -25.91
C GLN A 185 -12.26 20.86 -27.15
N GLU A 186 -12.91 21.85 -27.78
CA GLU A 186 -13.81 21.59 -28.93
C GLU A 186 -13.09 21.10 -30.18
N ASN A 187 -11.76 21.30 -30.30
CA ASN A 187 -11.05 20.97 -31.55
C ASN A 187 -9.81 20.09 -31.40
N ARG A 188 -9.27 19.86 -30.19
CA ARG A 188 -8.09 19.00 -29.95
C ARG A 188 -8.13 18.39 -28.55
N SER A 189 -8.90 17.32 -28.39
CA SER A 189 -8.92 16.62 -27.12
C SER A 189 -7.60 15.90 -26.88
N ARG A 190 -6.90 16.24 -25.79
CA ARG A 190 -5.67 15.54 -25.41
C ARG A 190 -6.03 14.16 -24.90
N LYS A 191 -5.25 13.15 -25.29
CA LYS A 191 -5.40 11.78 -24.81
C LYS A 191 -4.13 11.29 -24.14
N ASP A 192 -4.28 10.40 -23.18
CA ASP A 192 -3.15 9.65 -22.63
C ASP A 192 -2.70 8.54 -23.60
N ARG A 193 -1.77 7.70 -23.15
CA ARG A 193 -1.25 6.57 -23.96
C ARG A 193 -2.28 5.46 -24.20
N LEU A 194 -3.34 5.41 -23.41
CA LEU A 194 -4.42 4.42 -23.50
C LEU A 194 -5.61 4.96 -24.32
N GLY A 195 -5.55 6.23 -24.75
CA GLY A 195 -6.62 6.88 -25.49
C GLY A 195 -7.65 7.57 -24.59
N ASN A 196 -7.45 7.59 -23.27
CA ASN A 196 -8.36 8.25 -22.33
C ASN A 196 -8.24 9.76 -22.44
N LEU A 197 -9.38 10.46 -22.29
CA LEU A 197 -9.45 11.90 -22.44
C LEU A 197 -8.82 12.63 -21.25
N LEU A 198 -7.98 13.61 -21.55
CA LEU A 198 -7.33 14.48 -20.57
C LEU A 198 -8.02 15.85 -20.53
N THR A 199 -8.41 16.26 -19.34
CA THR A 199 -9.01 17.56 -19.08
C THR A 199 -7.95 18.63 -18.92
N THR A 200 -8.19 19.81 -19.48
CA THR A 200 -7.36 20.99 -19.23
C THR A 200 -8.14 21.97 -18.36
N VAL A 201 -7.45 22.54 -17.38
CA VAL A 201 -8.02 23.52 -16.45
C VAL A 201 -7.21 24.80 -16.50
N MET A 202 -7.83 25.90 -16.10
CA MET A 202 -7.14 27.19 -15.94
C MET A 202 -6.04 27.10 -14.87
N PRO A 203 -5.01 27.97 -14.92
CA PRO A 203 -4.07 28.12 -13.81
C PRO A 203 -4.81 28.33 -12.48
N ASN A 204 -4.30 27.73 -11.40
CA ASN A 204 -4.86 27.81 -10.04
C ASN A 204 -6.30 27.27 -9.89
N ALA A 205 -6.80 26.48 -10.84
CA ALA A 205 -8.11 25.85 -10.74
C ALA A 205 -8.16 24.71 -9.72
N ILE A 206 -7.05 24.00 -9.56
CA ILE A 206 -6.87 22.92 -8.59
C ILE A 206 -6.22 23.51 -7.35
N LYS A 207 -6.80 23.25 -6.18
CA LYS A 207 -6.31 23.76 -4.90
C LYS A 207 -6.29 22.67 -3.84
N SER A 208 -5.33 22.75 -2.91
CA SER A 208 -5.20 21.77 -1.81
C SER A 208 -6.39 21.82 -0.85
N GLU A 209 -6.98 23.00 -0.66
CA GLU A 209 -8.20 23.21 0.15
C GLU A 209 -9.45 22.49 -0.41
N ASN A 210 -9.44 22.16 -1.71
CA ASN A 210 -10.57 21.50 -2.38
C ASN A 210 -10.32 19.99 -2.62
N ILE A 211 -9.32 19.39 -1.94
CA ILE A 211 -9.10 17.95 -1.99
C ILE A 211 -10.27 17.24 -1.29
N ILE A 212 -10.94 16.36 -2.03
CA ILE A 212 -12.03 15.51 -1.53
C ILE A 212 -11.44 14.23 -0.92
N GLU A 213 -10.45 13.65 -1.61
CA GLU A 213 -9.77 12.44 -1.17
C GLU A 213 -8.48 12.18 -1.94
N PHE A 214 -7.64 11.36 -1.34
CA PHE A 214 -6.42 10.85 -1.94
C PHE A 214 -6.51 9.33 -2.07
N ILE A 215 -6.21 8.80 -3.24
CA ILE A 215 -6.30 7.38 -3.57
C ILE A 215 -4.88 6.87 -3.84
N HIS A 216 -4.43 5.92 -3.03
CA HIS A 216 -3.10 5.35 -3.16
C HIS A 216 -3.12 3.87 -2.80
N GLN A 217 -2.53 3.03 -3.65
CA GLN A 217 -2.48 1.56 -3.47
C GLN A 217 -3.85 0.88 -3.27
N GLY A 218 -4.92 1.50 -3.77
CA GLY A 218 -6.30 1.02 -3.59
C GLY A 218 -6.98 1.48 -2.30
N LYS A 219 -6.25 2.16 -1.41
CA LYS A 219 -6.80 2.83 -0.22
C LYS A 219 -7.24 4.25 -0.55
N ARG A 220 -8.27 4.72 0.14
CA ARG A 220 -8.71 6.12 0.08
C ARG A 220 -8.38 6.78 1.40
N TYR A 221 -7.96 8.04 1.34
CA TYR A 221 -7.56 8.82 2.49
C TYR A 221 -8.28 10.18 2.49
N HIS A 222 -8.64 10.66 3.66
CA HIS A 222 -8.90 12.08 3.91
C HIS A 222 -7.56 12.82 4.03
N TYR A 223 -7.44 13.94 3.32
CA TYR A 223 -6.31 14.84 3.47
C TYR A 223 -6.68 15.96 4.44
N VAL A 224 -5.92 16.09 5.53
CA VAL A 224 -6.10 17.14 6.53
C VAL A 224 -5.04 18.22 6.29
N ASN A 225 -5.43 19.30 5.60
CA ASN A 225 -4.51 20.35 5.17
C ASN A 225 -3.74 21.00 6.34
N GLN A 226 -4.43 21.27 7.47
CA GLN A 226 -3.83 21.91 8.65
C GLN A 226 -2.74 21.05 9.30
N ALA A 227 -2.98 19.75 9.43
CA ALA A 227 -2.03 18.81 10.01
C ALA A 227 -1.01 18.28 8.99
N ARG A 228 -1.30 18.44 7.69
CA ARG A 228 -0.56 17.81 6.58
C ARG A 228 -0.48 16.30 6.76
N GLU A 229 -1.65 15.71 7.01
CA GLU A 229 -1.78 14.27 7.26
C GLU A 229 -2.77 13.62 6.31
N LEU A 230 -2.56 12.33 6.08
CA LEU A 230 -3.43 11.46 5.32
C LEU A 230 -4.00 10.42 6.26
N ILE A 231 -5.32 10.44 6.44
CA ILE A 231 -6.03 9.55 7.34
C ILE A 231 -6.89 8.61 6.52
N LEU A 232 -6.81 7.31 6.79
CA LEU A 232 -7.51 6.30 6.02
C LEU A 232 -9.04 6.51 6.11
N LYS A 233 -9.72 6.45 4.97
CA LYS A 233 -11.19 6.36 4.95
C LYS A 233 -11.57 4.94 5.32
N THR A 234 -12.07 4.74 6.53
CA THR A 234 -12.84 3.53 6.85
C THR A 234 -14.06 3.50 5.93
N SER A 235 -14.39 2.32 5.42
CA SER A 235 -15.51 2.17 4.49
C SER A 235 -16.79 2.50 5.24
N GLU A 236 -17.33 3.72 5.06
CA GLU A 236 -18.72 3.98 5.35
C GLU A 236 -19.53 3.13 4.37
N THR A 237 -20.03 2.01 4.89
CA THR A 237 -21.13 1.24 4.32
C THR A 237 -22.30 2.22 4.19
N ASN A 238 -22.52 2.72 2.97
CA ASN A 238 -23.83 3.22 2.56
C ASN A 238 -24.70 2.03 2.15
#